data_AF-A0A914PEX3-F1
#
_entry.id   AF-A0A914PEX3-F1
#
_cell.length_a   1.000
_cell.length_b   1.000
_cell.length_c   1.000
_cell.angle_alpha   90.00
_cell.angle_beta   90.00
_cell.angle_gamma   90.00
#
_symmetry.space_group_name_H-M   'P 1'
#
loop_
_entity.id
_entity.type
_entity.pdbx_description
1 polymer ?
#
loop_
_entity_poly.entity_id
_entity_poly.type
_entity_poly.pdbx_seq_one_letter_code
_entity_poly.pdbx_strand_id
1 'polypeptide(L)' 'MSKHESQQELFPATIWRPTCDSADLVESVTYHRKLNVEEWFYWEDIGAYSTATAVEFNGFPKARIYYFADEETM' A
#
# COMPACT_ATOMS: atom_id res chain seq x y z
N MET A 1 -29.17 17.60 0.10
CA MET A 1 -28.19 18.36 0.89
C MET A 1 -26.81 17.90 0.46
N SER A 2 -26.17 18.69 -0.40
CA SER A 2 -24.86 18.36 -0.98
C SER A 2 -23.80 18.34 0.12
N LYS A 3 -23.15 17.21 0.38
CA LYS A 3 -21.97 17.16 1.24
C LYS A 3 -20.85 17.86 0.49
N HIS A 4 -20.39 19.00 1.03
CA HIS A 4 -19.14 19.61 0.59
C HIS A 4 -18.00 18.65 0.94
N GLU A 5 -17.47 17.92 -0.03
CA GLU A 5 -16.14 17.35 0.09
C GLU A 5 -15.14 18.50 0.09
N SER A 6 -14.59 18.83 1.26
CA SER A 6 -13.43 19.70 1.35
C SER A 6 -12.30 19.00 0.60
N GLN A 7 -11.87 19.56 -0.53
CA GLN A 7 -10.67 19.11 -1.25
C GLN A 7 -9.50 19.10 -0.25
N GLN A 8 -8.99 17.92 0.09
CA GLN A 8 -7.85 17.80 0.99
C GLN A 8 -6.59 18.25 0.26
N GLU A 9 -5.80 19.09 0.92
CA GLU A 9 -4.50 19.53 0.39
C GLU A 9 -3.57 18.33 0.20
N LEU A 10 -2.94 18.26 -0.98
CA LEU A 10 -2.00 17.20 -1.35
C LEU A 10 -0.58 17.75 -1.30
N PHE A 11 0.34 16.91 -0.85
CA PHE A 11 1.76 17.22 -0.72
C PHE A 11 2.57 16.24 -1.58
N PRO A 12 3.66 16.70 -2.21
CA PRO A 12 4.63 15.80 -2.81
C PRO A 12 5.14 14.79 -1.78
N ALA A 13 5.15 13.52 -2.14
CA ALA A 13 5.52 12.43 -1.26
C ALA A 13 6.29 11.34 -2.02
N THR A 14 6.99 10.52 -1.24
CA THR A 14 7.76 9.37 -1.70
C THR A 14 7.45 8.20 -0.77
N ILE A 15 7.12 7.04 -1.33
CA ILE A 15 6.72 5.85 -0.55
C ILE A 15 7.85 4.83 -0.58
N TRP A 16 8.34 4.47 0.60
CA TRP A 16 9.45 3.54 0.82
C TRP A 16 8.96 2.23 1.43
N ARG A 17 9.65 1.14 1.12
CA ARG A 17 9.47 -0.16 1.77
C ARG A 17 10.37 -0.27 3.01
N PRO A 18 10.18 -1.28 3.88
CA PRO A 18 10.80 -1.29 5.21
C PRO A 18 12.27 -1.73 5.23
N THR A 19 12.86 -2.16 4.11
CA THR A 19 14.24 -2.66 4.14
C THR A 19 15.26 -1.53 4.34
N CYS A 20 16.50 -1.92 4.63
CA CYS A 20 17.62 -0.99 4.78
C CYS A 20 18.32 -0.71 3.44
N ASP A 21 17.72 -1.13 2.32
CA ASP A 21 18.24 -0.84 0.98
C ASP A 21 17.65 0.50 0.49
N SER A 22 18.52 1.44 0.16
CA SER A 22 18.13 2.74 -0.40
C SER A 22 17.46 2.65 -1.78
N ALA A 23 17.48 1.48 -2.43
CA ALA A 23 16.75 1.23 -3.66
C ALA A 23 15.33 0.68 -3.42
N ASP A 24 14.96 0.34 -2.18
CA ASP A 24 13.67 -0.27 -1.85
C ASP A 24 12.53 0.76 -1.77
N LEU A 25 12.19 1.25 -2.96
CA LEU A 25 11.28 2.37 -3.21
C LEU A 25 10.04 1.89 -3.97
N VAL A 26 8.85 2.28 -3.52
CA VAL A 26 7.57 1.95 -4.18
C VAL A 26 7.21 3.00 -5.21
N GLU A 27 7.16 4.26 -4.77
CA GLU A 27 6.74 5.40 -5.59
C GLU A 27 7.70 6.55 -5.32
N SER A 28 8.46 6.96 -6.34
CA SER A 28 9.45 8.03 -6.24
C SER A 28 8.82 9.42 -6.16
N VAL A 29 7.75 9.64 -6.93
CA VAL A 29 7.03 10.90 -7.04
C VAL A 29 5.54 10.62 -7.04
N THR A 30 4.89 10.93 -5.93
CA THR A 30 3.44 10.81 -5.77
C THR A 30 2.90 11.98 -4.95
N TYR A 31 1.58 12.09 -4.83
CA TYR A 31 0.92 13.16 -4.09
C TYR A 31 -0.12 12.59 -3.15
N HIS A 32 0.01 12.87 -1.87
CA HIS A 32 -0.93 12.40 -0.85
C HIS A 32 -1.31 13.53 0.09
N ARG A 33 -2.48 13.38 0.73
CA ARG A 33 -2.80 14.13 1.94
C ARG A 33 -1.72 13.89 2.99
N LYS A 34 -1.64 14.79 3.98
CA LYS A 34 -0.80 14.53 5.15
C LYS A 34 -1.23 13.22 5.81
N LEU A 35 -0.28 12.30 5.97
CA LEU A 35 -0.44 11.01 6.62
C LEU A 35 0.28 11.01 7.97
N ASN A 36 -0.25 10.27 8.93
CA ASN A 36 0.40 9.96 10.20
C ASN A 36 0.91 8.51 10.19
N VAL A 37 1.86 8.23 11.08
CA VAL A 37 2.25 6.84 11.36
C VAL A 37 1.01 6.06 11.81
N GLU A 38 0.94 4.78 11.43
CA GLU A 38 -0.21 3.87 11.62
C GLU A 38 -1.38 4.05 10.64
N GLU A 39 -1.33 5.03 9.73
CA GLU A 39 -2.30 5.08 8.63
C GLU A 39 -1.97 4.09 7.52
N TRP A 40 -3.00 3.60 6.85
CA TRP A 40 -2.90 2.51 5.88
C TRP A 40 -2.89 3.03 4.46
N PHE A 41 -2.08 2.38 3.63
CA PHE A 41 -2.19 2.41 2.18
C PHE A 41 -2.83 1.12 1.68
N TYR A 42 -3.55 1.23 0.57
CA TYR A 42 -4.18 0.12 -0.11
C TYR A 42 -3.76 0.15 -1.58
N TRP A 43 -3.32 -1.00 -2.10
CA TRP A 43 -3.01 -1.19 -3.51
C TRP A 43 -3.84 -2.36 -4.03
N GLU A 44 -4.51 -2.14 -5.15
CA GLU A 44 -5.26 -3.14 -5.89
C GLU A 44 -4.34 -3.96 -6.79
N ASP A 45 -4.86 -5.04 -7.38
CA ASP A 45 -4.18 -5.86 -8.39
C ASP A 45 -2.83 -6.49 -7.96
N ILE A 46 -2.58 -6.59 -6.65
CA ILE A 46 -1.39 -7.21 -6.08
C ILE A 46 -1.48 -8.75 -6.00
N GLY A 47 -2.28 -9.40 -6.84
CA GLY A 47 -2.51 -10.86 -6.78
C GLY A 47 -1.51 -11.69 -7.60
N ALA A 48 -1.17 -11.22 -8.80
CA ALA A 48 -0.27 -11.93 -9.70
C ALA A 48 1.19 -11.49 -9.50
N TYR A 49 2.13 -12.44 -9.51
CA TYR A 49 3.58 -12.21 -9.46
C TYR A 49 4.11 -11.42 -8.25
N SER A 50 3.30 -11.24 -7.21
CA SER A 50 3.66 -10.55 -5.96
C SER A 50 4.15 -11.55 -4.90
N THR A 51 3.24 -12.27 -4.25
CA THR A 51 3.55 -13.20 -3.15
C THR A 51 4.40 -14.38 -3.63
N ALA A 52 4.26 -14.75 -4.91
CA ALA A 52 5.03 -15.82 -5.55
C ALA A 52 6.55 -15.56 -5.58
N THR A 53 6.97 -14.29 -5.58
CA THR A 53 8.39 -13.89 -5.64
C THR A 53 8.87 -13.24 -4.33
N ALA A 54 7.98 -13.07 -3.34
CA ALA A 54 8.30 -12.42 -2.08
C ALA A 54 9.32 -13.24 -1.25
N VAL A 55 10.28 -12.54 -0.66
CA VAL A 55 11.33 -13.07 0.22
C VAL A 55 11.37 -12.30 1.54
N GLU A 56 11.91 -12.92 2.59
CA GLU A 56 12.01 -12.33 3.93
C GLU A 56 13.36 -11.62 4.13
N PHE A 57 13.73 -10.78 3.16
CA PHE A 57 14.95 -9.98 3.22
C PHE A 57 14.89 -9.01 4.42
N ASN A 58 16.03 -8.78 5.07
CA ASN A 58 16.11 -8.06 6.37
C ASN A 58 15.21 -8.60 7.50
N GLY A 59 14.71 -9.84 7.36
CA GLY A 59 13.88 -10.47 8.39
C GLY A 59 12.44 -9.95 8.46
N PHE A 60 11.98 -9.19 7.46
CA PHE A 60 10.58 -8.80 7.38
C PHE A 60 9.73 -9.99 6.92
N PRO A 61 8.67 -10.38 7.66
CA PRO A 61 7.85 -11.51 7.30
C PRO A 61 7.04 -11.22 6.03
N LYS A 62 6.69 -12.28 5.28
CA LYS A 62 5.75 -12.15 4.17
C LYS A 62 4.39 -11.64 4.65
N ALA A 63 3.68 -10.92 3.77
CA ALA A 63 2.34 -10.42 4.05
C ALA A 63 1.37 -11.57 4.38
N ARG A 64 0.51 -11.37 5.39
CA ARG A 64 -0.56 -12.31 5.71
C ARG A 64 -1.64 -12.26 4.62
N ILE A 65 -2.08 -13.43 4.17
CA ILE A 65 -3.13 -13.56 3.15
C ILE A 65 -4.42 -13.97 3.85
N TYR A 66 -5.46 -13.16 3.70
CA TYR A 66 -6.81 -13.45 4.16
C TYR A 66 -7.68 -13.73 2.93
N TYR A 67 -8.19 -14.96 2.84
CA TYR A 67 -9.09 -15.36 1.77
C TYR A 67 -10.52 -15.01 2.12
N PHE A 68 -11.24 -14.44 1.16
CA PHE A 68 -12.67 -14.18 1.25
C PHE A 68 -13.33 -14.82 0.04
N ALA A 69 -14.50 -15.40 0.27
CA ALA A 69 -15.38 -15.89 -0.78
C ALA A 69 -16.80 -15.53 -0.36
N ASP A 70 -17.56 -14.95 -1.29
CA ASP A 70 -19.00 -14.79 -1.11
C ASP A 70 -19.72 -15.93 -1.87
N GLU A 71 -20.94 -16.25 -1.43
CA GLU A 71 -21.74 -17.33 -2.04
C GLU A 71 -22.24 -16.98 -3.45
N GLU A 72 -22.20 -15.71 -3.86
CA GLU A 72 -22.73 -15.24 -5.14
C GLU A 72 -21.70 -15.35 -6.29
N THR A 73 -20.41 -15.28 -5.95
CA THR A 73 -19.27 -15.35 -6.88
C THR A 73 -18.56 -16.71 -6.87
N MET A 74 -19.04 -17.67 -6.07
CA MET A 74 -18.66 -19.09 -6.13
C MET A 74 -19.51 -19.85 -7.15
#